data_AF-A0A660A890-F1
#
_entry.id   AF-A0A660A890-F1
#
_cell.length_a   1.000
_cell.length_b   1.000
_cell.length_c   1.000
_cell.angle_alpha   90.00
_cell.angle_beta   90.00
_cell.angle_gamma   90.00
#
_symmetry.space_group_name_H-M   'P 1'
#
loop_
_entity.id
_entity.type
_entity.pdbx_description
1 polymer ?
#
loop_
_entity_poly.entity_id
_entity_poly.type
_entity_poly.pdbx_seq_one_letter_code
_entity_poly.pdbx_strand_id
1 'polypeptide(L)' 'MNELIKHKLELLPDSPGCYLHKDKEGTIIYVGKAKNLKNRVRSYFRGSHDTKTELLVSEIADFEFI' A
#
# COMPACT_ATOMS: atom_id res chain seq x y z
N MET A 1 3.46 -1.42 -12.74
CA MET A 1 3.72 -0.95 -11.35
C MET A 1 4.83 0.06 -11.39
N ASN A 2 4.60 1.26 -10.83
CA ASN A 2 5.56 2.36 -10.81
C ASN A 2 6.86 1.95 -10.09
N GLU A 3 8.03 2.32 -10.63
CA GLU A 3 9.34 2.06 -10.00
C GLU A 3 9.45 2.69 -8.61
N LEU A 4 8.83 3.84 -8.39
CA LEU A 4 8.77 4.48 -7.06
C LEU A 4 8.10 3.57 -6.01
N ILE A 5 6.96 2.98 -6.37
CA ILE A 5 6.24 2.06 -5.49
C ILE A 5 7.09 0.82 -5.21
N LYS A 6 7.72 0.24 -6.24
CA LYS A 6 8.59 -0.93 -6.05
C LYS A 6 9.69 -0.65 -5.04
N HIS A 7 10.38 0.48 -5.16
CA HIS A 7 11.44 0.85 -4.22
C HIS A 7 10.90 1.09 -2.80
N LYS A 8 9.77 1.81 -2.65
CA LYS A 8 9.13 1.98 -1.34
C LYS A 8 8.73 0.66 -0.69
N LEU A 9 8.30 -0.35 -1.48
CA LEU A 9 7.94 -1.67 -0.96
C LEU A 9 9.15 -2.44 -0.40
N GLU A 10 10.37 -2.09 -0.80
CA GLU A 10 11.62 -2.67 -0.27
C GLU A 10 11.99 -2.09 1.09
N LEU A 11 11.61 -0.83 1.35
CA LEU A 11 11.89 -0.10 2.59
C LEU A 11 10.90 -0.42 3.72
N LEU A 12 9.84 -1.18 3.45
CA LEU A 12 8.85 -1.53 4.46
C LEU A 12 9.44 -2.38 5.60
N PRO A 13 9.18 -2.01 6.86
CA PRO A 13 9.70 -2.74 8.01
C PRO A 13 8.91 -4.02 8.29
N ASP A 14 9.60 -4.98 8.90
CA ASP A 14 9.02 -6.21 9.42
C ASP A 14 8.41 -6.01 10.83
N SER A 15 7.72 -4.89 11.05
CA SER A 15 7.13 -4.48 12.34
C SER A 15 5.65 -4.12 12.21
N PRO A 16 4.91 -4.08 13.34
CA PRO A 16 3.56 -3.53 13.37
C PRO A 16 3.57 -2.03 13.06
N GLY A 17 2.44 -1.53 12.56
CA GLY A 17 2.25 -0.10 12.32
C GLY A 17 1.00 0.19 11.51
N CYS A 18 0.89 1.43 11.06
CA CYS A 18 -0.20 1.91 10.20
C CYS A 18 0.34 2.27 8.82
N TYR A 19 -0.49 2.11 7.79
CA TYR A 19 -0.17 2.52 6.41
C TYR A 19 -1.29 3.37 5.83
N LEU A 20 -0.91 4.30 4.96
CA LEU A 20 -1.80 5.23 4.29
C LEU A 20 -1.57 5.12 2.79
N HIS A 21 -2.59 4.80 2.02
CA HIS A 21 -2.53 4.88 0.55
C HIS A 21 -3.03 6.24 0.07
N LYS A 22 -2.34 6.78 -0.93
CA LYS A 22 -2.62 8.08 -1.51
C LYS A 22 -2.92 7.94 -3.00
N ASP A 23 -3.85 8.77 -3.48
CA ASP A 23 -4.06 8.95 -4.91
C ASP A 23 -2.99 9.84 -5.55
N LYS A 24 -3.10 10.07 -6.86
CA LYS A 24 -2.16 10.89 -7.64
C LYS A 24 -2.09 12.35 -7.20
N GLU A 25 -3.12 12.87 -6.53
CA GLU A 25 -3.17 14.23 -6.00
C GLU A 25 -2.60 14.29 -4.56
N GLY A 26 -2.18 13.15 -4.00
CA GLY A 26 -1.66 13.03 -2.65
C GLY A 26 -2.75 12.89 -1.58
N THR A 27 -4.02 12.74 -1.98
CA THR A 27 -5.14 12.56 -1.05
C THR A 27 -5.09 11.18 -0.43
N ILE A 28 -5.24 11.07 0.89
CA ILE A 28 -5.33 9.78 1.58
C ILE A 28 -6.67 9.13 1.25
N ILE A 29 -6.64 8.01 0.53
CA ILE A 29 -7.82 7.26 0.09
C ILE A 29 -8.09 6.01 0.94
N TYR A 30 -7.09 5.56 1.71
CA TYR A 30 -7.23 4.41 2.59
C TYR A 30 -6.21 4.45 3.73
N VAL A 31 -6.64 4.03 4.92
CA VAL A 31 -5.76 3.83 6.09
C VAL A 31 -5.98 2.42 6.62
N GLY A 32 -4.89 1.70 6.87
CA GLY A 32 -4.93 0.37 7.47
C GLY A 32 -3.89 0.19 8.56
N LYS A 33 -4.09 -0.83 9.40
CA LYS A 33 -3.11 -1.27 10.41
C LYS A 33 -2.61 -2.68 10.07
N ALA A 34 -1.38 -2.97 10.46
CA ALA A 34 -0.76 -4.26 10.22
C ALA A 34 0.03 -4.74 11.43
N LYS A 35 0.07 -6.06 11.65
CA LYS A 35 1.06 -6.69 12.55
C LYS A 35 2.46 -6.72 11.95
N ASN A 36 2.54 -6.73 10.62
CA ASN A 36 3.77 -6.65 9.84
C ASN A 36 3.45 -5.82 8.58
N LEU A 37 4.01 -4.61 8.52
CA LEU A 37 3.76 -3.65 7.44
C LEU A 37 4.20 -4.18 6.08
N LYS A 38 5.39 -4.79 6.02
CA LYS A 38 5.95 -5.38 4.78
C LYS A 38 5.01 -6.36 4.12
N ASN A 39 4.50 -7.35 4.85
CA ASN A 39 3.61 -8.37 4.30
C ASN A 39 2.26 -7.77 3.91
N ARG A 40 1.70 -6.90 4.77
CA ARG A 40 0.36 -6.34 4.55
C ARG A 40 0.32 -5.38 3.37
N VAL A 41 1.28 -4.46 3.25
CA VAL A 41 1.27 -3.49 2.15
C VAL A 41 1.64 -4.17 0.84
N ARG A 42 2.60 -5.10 0.84
CA ARG A 42 2.93 -5.89 -0.37
C ARG A 42 1.77 -6.72 -0.88
N SER A 43 0.84 -7.15 -0.02
CA SER A 43 -0.29 -7.96 -0.46
C SER A 43 -1.19 -7.22 -1.44
N TYR A 44 -1.32 -5.89 -1.37
CA TYR A 44 -2.12 -5.10 -2.32
C TYR A 44 -1.54 -5.08 -3.75
N PHE A 45 -0.27 -5.42 -3.90
CA PHE A 45 0.47 -5.30 -5.16
C PHE A 45 0.82 -6.67 -5.75
N ARG A 46 0.27 -7.76 -5.20
CA ARG A 46 0.58 -9.14 -5.59
C ARG A 46 -0.66 -10.02 -5.50
N GLY A 47 -0.83 -10.90 -6.50
CA GLY A 47 -1.93 -11.86 -6.53
C GLY A 47 -3.26 -11.25 -6.99
N SER A 48 -4.34 -11.99 -6.79
CA SER A 48 -5.71 -11.57 -7.11
C SER A 48 -6.42 -11.03 -5.88
N HIS A 49 -7.31 -10.07 -6.07
CA HIS A 49 -8.10 -9.48 -5.00
C HIS A 49 -9.59 -9.49 -5.32
N ASP A 50 -10.42 -9.17 -4.33
CA ASP A 50 -11.82 -8.86 -4.60
C ASP A 50 -11.93 -7.51 -5.34
N THR A 51 -13.05 -7.31 -6.05
CA THR A 51 -13.28 -6.13 -6.89
C THR A 51 -13.07 -4.80 -6.15
N LYS A 52 -13.44 -4.71 -4.86
CA LYS A 52 -13.27 -3.47 -4.11
C LYS A 52 -11.80 -3.19 -3.85
N THR A 53 -11.03 -4.22 -3.52
CA THR A 53 -9.59 -4.09 -3.31
C THR A 53 -8.87 -3.81 -4.63
N GLU A 54 -9.28 -4.40 -5.75
CA GLU A 54 -8.72 -4.07 -7.08
C GLU A 54 -8.96 -2.60 -7.45
N LEU A 55 -10.17 -2.09 -7.22
CA LEU A 55 -10.51 -0.67 -7.43
C LEU A 55 -9.71 0.25 -6.51
N LEU A 56 -9.48 -0.15 -5.25
CA LEU A 56 -8.59 0.61 -4.38
C LEU A 56 -7.18 0.66 -4.98
N VAL A 57 -6.64 -0.49 -5.37
CA VAL A 57 -5.27 -0.63 -5.90
C VAL A 57 -5.07 0.18 -7.18
N SER A 58 -6.09 0.28 -8.04
CA SER A 58 -5.99 1.09 -9.27
C SER A 58 -5.83 2.59 -9.00
N GLU A 59 -6.30 3.08 -7.85
CA GLU A 59 -6.19 4.49 -7.45
C GLU A 59 -4.91 4.79 -6.64
N ILE A 60 -4.16 3.77 -6.19
CA ILE A 60 -2.94 3.99 -5.40
C ILE A 60 -1.82 4.53 -6.29
N ALA A 61 -1.46 5.80 -6.07
CA ALA A 61 -0.27 6.41 -6.66
C ALA A 61 0.92 6.44 -5.70
N ASP A 62 0.66 6.49 -4.37
CA ASP A 62 1.70 6.47 -3.34
C ASP A 62 1.23 5.81 -2.03
N PHE A 63 2.17 5.53 -1.12
CA PHE A 63 1.85 5.17 0.25
C PHE A 63 2.89 5.66 1.27
N GLU A 64 2.45 5.77 2.51
CA GLU A 64 3.25 6.09 3.70
C GLU A 64 2.97 5.08 4.81
N PHE A 65 3.87 5.01 5.79
CA PHE A 65 3.69 4.19 6.98
C PHE A 65 4.27 4.87 8.22
N ILE A 66 3.70 4.53 9.38
CA ILE A 66 4.06 5.01 10.72
C ILE A 66 4.26 3.79 11.62
#